data_AF-A0ABD5XB12-F1
#
_entry.id   AF-A0ABD5XB12-F1
#
_cell.length_a   1.000
_cell.length_b   1.000
_cell.length_c   1.000
_cell.angle_alpha   90.00
_cell.angle_beta   90.00
_cell.angle_gamma   90.00
#
_symmetry.space_group_name_H-M   'P 1'
#
loop_
_entity.id
_entity.type
_entity.pdbx_description
1 polymer ?
#
loop_
_entity_poly.entity_id
_entity_poly.type
_entity_poly.pdbx_seq_one_letter_code
_entity_poly.pdbx_strand_id
1 'polypeptide(L)'
;MRAQTELVALGIAFVLLTGTVVAGVVLADGSVASAERESLERQTAVTLSERLVDERAKQTHRENVLSAKAVAMLNETILYETYNIPDDSDVAISLGQKPIIQTGNTEKGTTIERIVLVERRTVETLRPTFNRRQAVTLPRRASNATLHIDPPLETTVEHVTANGHVLLSNSSGLKGTFDVTLSSYQTTTFRFEATGVLDAGSVEITYAPPATTKATLRVSVDA
;
A
#
# COMPACT_ATOMS: atom_id res chain seq x y z
N MET A 1 -70.21 -42.51 -15.98
CA MET A 1 -69.57 -41.19 -16.18
C MET A 1 -68.74 -40.66 -14.99
N ARG A 2 -68.80 -41.25 -13.77
CA ARG A 2 -67.94 -40.77 -12.64
C ARG A 2 -66.44 -41.05 -12.80
N ALA A 3 -66.07 -42.20 -13.38
CA ALA A 3 -64.67 -42.58 -13.57
C ALA A 3 -63.89 -41.67 -14.55
N GLN A 4 -64.56 -40.96 -15.46
CA GLN A 4 -63.90 -40.01 -16.38
C GLN A 4 -63.69 -38.63 -15.75
N THR A 5 -64.61 -38.18 -14.88
CA THR A 5 -64.47 -36.89 -14.18
C THR A 5 -63.36 -36.94 -13.12
N GLU A 6 -63.18 -38.08 -12.44
CA GLU A 6 -62.09 -38.27 -11.48
C GLU A 6 -60.70 -38.29 -12.15
N LEU A 7 -60.60 -38.85 -13.36
CA LEU A 7 -59.36 -38.85 -14.15
C LEU A 7 -58.96 -37.44 -14.60
N VAL A 8 -59.92 -36.61 -15.01
CA VAL A 8 -59.68 -35.21 -15.38
C VAL A 8 -59.24 -34.39 -14.15
N ALA A 9 -59.91 -34.59 -13.01
CA ALA A 9 -59.55 -33.92 -11.76
C ALA A 9 -58.14 -34.30 -11.30
N LEU A 10 -57.77 -35.58 -11.39
CA LEU A 10 -56.42 -36.06 -11.07
C LEU A 10 -55.36 -35.47 -12.03
N GLY A 11 -55.67 -35.40 -13.33
CA GLY A 11 -54.78 -34.77 -14.31
C GLY A 11 -54.51 -33.30 -14.00
N ILE A 12 -55.56 -32.54 -13.65
CA ILE A 12 -55.44 -31.14 -13.24
C ILE A 12 -54.60 -31.01 -11.95
N ALA A 13 -54.86 -31.86 -10.95
CA ALA A 13 -54.08 -31.86 -9.71
C ALA A 13 -52.60 -32.16 -9.95
N PHE A 14 -52.28 -33.08 -10.86
CA PHE A 14 -50.91 -33.44 -11.19
C PHE A 14 -50.18 -32.32 -11.94
N VAL A 15 -50.86 -31.64 -12.87
CA VAL A 15 -50.31 -30.47 -13.57
C VAL A 15 -50.05 -29.31 -12.60
N LEU A 16 -50.99 -29.03 -11.69
CA LEU A 16 -50.81 -27.99 -10.66
C LEU A 16 -49.67 -28.33 -9.71
N LEU A 17 -49.57 -29.59 -9.26
CA LEU A 17 -48.47 -30.06 -8.42
C LEU A 17 -47.13 -29.91 -9.14
N THR A 18 -47.04 -30.37 -10.39
CA THR A 18 -45.81 -30.30 -11.19
C THR A 18 -45.41 -28.84 -11.45
N GLY A 19 -46.38 -27.99 -11.80
CA GLY A 19 -46.13 -26.55 -11.98
C GLY A 19 -45.64 -25.87 -10.71
N THR A 20 -46.20 -26.23 -9.55
CA THR A 20 -45.78 -25.70 -8.25
C THR A 20 -44.36 -26.17 -7.89
N VAL A 21 -44.04 -27.45 -8.12
CA VAL A 21 -42.71 -28.00 -7.86
C VAL A 21 -41.67 -27.34 -8.76
N VAL A 22 -41.92 -27.20 -10.06
CA VAL A 22 -41.01 -26.53 -10.99
C VAL A 22 -40.80 -25.07 -10.61
N ALA A 23 -41.87 -24.34 -10.29
CA ALA A 23 -41.76 -22.96 -9.84
C ALA A 23 -40.96 -22.84 -8.53
N GLY A 24 -41.18 -23.75 -7.59
CA GLY A 24 -40.43 -23.82 -6.33
C GLY A 24 -38.93 -24.07 -6.55
N VAL A 25 -38.57 -24.99 -7.45
CA VAL A 25 -37.17 -25.29 -7.78
C VAL A 25 -36.50 -24.08 -8.45
N VAL A 26 -37.14 -23.43 -9.42
CA VAL A 26 -36.57 -22.25 -10.09
C VAL A 26 -36.34 -21.09 -9.12
N LEU A 27 -37.28 -20.85 -8.20
CA LEU A 27 -37.12 -19.83 -7.17
C LEU A 27 -36.01 -20.17 -6.17
N ALA A 28 -35.90 -21.44 -5.77
CA ALA A 28 -34.84 -21.91 -4.88
C ALA A 28 -33.46 -21.80 -5.52
N ASP A 29 -33.30 -22.25 -6.78
CA ASP A 29 -32.06 -22.16 -7.53
C ASP A 29 -31.62 -20.70 -7.72
N GLY A 30 -32.57 -19.81 -8.02
CA GLY A 30 -32.31 -18.37 -8.10
C GLY A 30 -31.81 -17.79 -6.78
N SER A 31 -32.39 -18.21 -5.65
CA SER A 31 -31.96 -17.78 -4.32
C SER A 31 -30.58 -18.31 -3.95
N VAL A 32 -30.26 -19.56 -4.30
CA VAL A 32 -28.93 -20.15 -4.04
C VAL A 32 -27.88 -19.47 -4.91
N ALA A 33 -28.15 -19.30 -6.21
CA ALA A 33 -27.23 -18.63 -7.13
C ALA A 33 -26.96 -17.17 -6.72
N SER A 34 -27.97 -16.44 -6.21
CA SER A 34 -27.74 -15.10 -5.67
C SER A 34 -26.89 -15.09 -4.39
N ALA A 35 -27.08 -16.07 -3.52
CA ALA A 35 -26.33 -16.17 -2.27
C ALA A 35 -24.86 -16.57 -2.51
N GLU A 36 -24.61 -17.48 -3.48
CA GLU A 36 -23.25 -17.84 -3.91
C GLU A 36 -22.51 -16.65 -4.49
N ARG A 37 -23.19 -15.86 -5.34
CA ARG A 37 -22.66 -14.62 -5.91
C ARG A 37 -22.28 -13.61 -4.82
N GLU A 38 -23.18 -13.31 -3.88
CA GLU A 38 -22.89 -12.37 -2.78
C GLU A 38 -21.71 -12.85 -1.92
N SER A 39 -21.62 -14.16 -1.68
CA SER A 39 -20.49 -14.74 -0.92
C SER A 39 -19.17 -14.59 -1.66
N LEU A 40 -19.14 -14.83 -2.97
CA LEU A 40 -17.94 -14.71 -3.81
C LEU A 40 -17.50 -13.25 -3.95
N GLU A 41 -18.45 -12.35 -4.15
CA GLU A 41 -18.23 -10.90 -4.23
C GLU A 41 -17.59 -10.39 -2.93
N ARG A 42 -18.19 -10.73 -1.77
CA ARG A 42 -17.66 -10.35 -0.46
C ARG A 42 -16.28 -10.95 -0.20
N GLN A 43 -16.07 -12.22 -0.52
CA GLN A 43 -14.76 -12.87 -0.36
C GLN A 43 -13.69 -12.19 -1.21
N THR A 44 -14.03 -11.81 -2.44
CA THR A 44 -13.13 -11.09 -3.35
C THR A 44 -12.80 -9.71 -2.80
N ALA A 45 -13.81 -8.94 -2.36
CA ALA A 45 -13.60 -7.62 -1.76
C ALA A 45 -12.72 -7.68 -0.50
N VAL A 46 -12.95 -8.66 0.39
CA VAL A 46 -12.13 -8.86 1.60
C VAL A 46 -10.70 -9.22 1.22
N THR A 47 -10.51 -10.24 0.39
CA THR A 47 -9.18 -10.72 -0.01
C THR A 47 -8.39 -9.62 -0.70
N LEU A 48 -9.02 -8.88 -1.62
CA LEU A 48 -8.38 -7.77 -2.31
C LEU A 48 -8.01 -6.66 -1.34
N SER A 49 -8.90 -6.29 -0.41
CA SER A 49 -8.62 -5.28 0.62
C SER A 49 -7.43 -5.65 1.50
N GLU A 50 -7.24 -6.93 1.82
CA GLU A 50 -6.13 -7.43 2.65
C GLU A 50 -4.83 -7.44 1.86
N ARG A 51 -4.85 -8.00 0.64
CA ARG A 51 -3.65 -8.05 -0.20
C ARG A 51 -3.17 -6.66 -0.63
N LEU A 52 -4.08 -5.67 -0.71
CA LEU A 52 -3.69 -4.29 -1.01
C LEU A 52 -2.93 -3.60 0.12
N VAL A 53 -3.09 -4.06 1.37
CA VAL A 53 -2.45 -3.46 2.56
C VAL A 53 -1.40 -4.36 3.19
N ASP A 54 -1.18 -5.56 2.66
CA ASP A 54 -0.18 -6.53 3.10
C ASP A 54 1.24 -5.97 3.02
N GLU A 55 2.10 -6.32 3.99
CA GLU A 55 3.49 -5.84 4.07
C GLU A 55 4.35 -6.16 2.83
N ARG A 56 3.99 -7.20 2.06
CA ARG A 56 4.70 -7.63 0.84
C ARG A 56 4.11 -7.02 -0.42
N ALA A 57 3.02 -6.29 -0.32
CA ALA A 57 2.38 -5.67 -1.49
C ALA A 57 3.28 -4.55 -2.04
N LYS A 58 3.42 -4.48 -3.38
CA LYS A 58 4.33 -3.54 -4.07
C LYS A 58 4.09 -2.07 -3.70
N GLN A 59 2.86 -1.73 -3.33
CA GLN A 59 2.43 -0.39 -2.96
C GLN A 59 2.56 -0.06 -1.47
N THR A 60 3.04 -0.99 -0.63
CA THR A 60 3.20 -0.76 0.81
C THR A 60 4.67 -0.56 1.17
N HIS A 61 4.91 0.22 2.22
CA HIS A 61 6.20 0.26 2.92
C HIS A 61 6.24 -0.70 4.11
N ARG A 62 5.07 -0.94 4.70
CA ARG A 62 4.77 -1.87 5.79
C ARG A 62 3.26 -2.09 5.76
N GLU A 63 2.80 -3.10 6.49
CA GLU A 63 1.37 -3.36 6.60
C GLU A 63 0.57 -2.09 6.94
N ASN A 64 -0.53 -1.86 6.22
CA ASN A 64 -1.41 -0.70 6.35
C ASN A 64 -0.76 0.69 6.08
N VAL A 65 0.47 0.75 5.56
CA VAL A 65 1.15 2.00 5.19
C VAL A 65 1.51 1.98 3.70
N LEU A 66 0.69 2.68 2.94
CA LEU A 66 0.77 2.79 1.49
C LEU A 66 1.77 3.85 1.06
N SER A 67 2.57 3.56 0.05
CA SER A 67 3.39 4.54 -0.66
C SER A 67 2.50 5.37 -1.58
N ALA A 68 2.43 6.68 -1.35
CA ALA A 68 1.67 7.60 -2.19
C ALA A 68 2.06 7.53 -3.67
N LYS A 69 3.36 7.29 -3.95
CA LYS A 69 3.89 7.16 -5.31
C LYS A 69 3.46 5.84 -5.95
N ALA A 70 3.59 4.73 -5.23
CA ALA A 70 3.26 3.41 -5.76
C ALA A 70 1.75 3.25 -5.97
N VAL A 71 0.92 3.77 -5.04
CA VAL A 71 -0.54 3.79 -5.22
C VAL A 71 -0.94 4.60 -6.44
N ALA A 72 -0.28 5.72 -6.74
CA ALA A 72 -0.55 6.52 -7.93
C ALA A 72 -0.16 5.82 -9.25
N MET A 73 0.62 4.73 -9.18
CA MET A 73 0.99 3.91 -10.33
C MET A 73 0.14 2.64 -10.46
N LEU A 74 -0.75 2.36 -9.50
CA LEU A 74 -1.72 1.28 -9.63
C LEU A 74 -2.64 1.56 -10.82
N ASN A 75 -2.92 0.51 -11.58
CA ASN A 75 -3.84 0.53 -12.71
C ASN A 75 -4.51 -0.83 -12.82
N GLU A 76 -5.47 -0.93 -13.73
CA GLU A 76 -6.28 -2.14 -13.95
C GLU A 76 -5.43 -3.34 -14.36
N THR A 77 -4.45 -3.15 -15.25
CA THR A 77 -3.54 -4.23 -15.68
C THR A 77 -2.81 -4.86 -14.51
N ILE A 78 -2.19 -4.04 -13.65
CA ILE A 78 -1.50 -4.51 -12.45
C ILE A 78 -2.48 -5.23 -11.51
N LEU A 79 -3.72 -4.75 -11.44
CA LEU A 79 -4.74 -5.31 -10.58
C LEU A 79 -5.09 -6.75 -10.98
N TYR A 80 -5.45 -6.98 -12.25
CA TYR A 80 -5.81 -8.31 -12.73
C TYR A 80 -4.62 -9.29 -12.71
N GLU A 81 -3.43 -8.86 -13.16
CA GLU A 81 -2.24 -9.72 -13.19
C GLU A 81 -1.76 -10.14 -11.79
N THR A 82 -1.93 -9.29 -10.78
CA THR A 82 -1.36 -9.53 -9.43
C THR A 82 -2.37 -10.18 -8.49
N TYR A 83 -3.65 -9.81 -8.59
CA TYR A 83 -4.66 -10.18 -7.59
C TYR A 83 -5.64 -11.25 -8.07
N ASN A 84 -5.55 -11.70 -9.34
CA ASN A 84 -6.35 -12.79 -9.90
C ASN A 84 -7.86 -12.60 -9.66
N ILE A 85 -8.34 -11.41 -10.03
CA ILE A 85 -9.75 -11.03 -9.94
C ILE A 85 -10.50 -11.74 -11.06
N PRO A 86 -11.70 -12.30 -10.81
CA PRO A 86 -12.51 -12.91 -11.86
C PRO A 86 -12.79 -11.94 -13.01
N ASP A 87 -12.80 -12.45 -14.25
CA ASP A 87 -12.92 -11.63 -15.47
C ASP A 87 -14.30 -10.93 -15.58
N ASP A 88 -15.30 -11.43 -14.87
CA ASP A 88 -16.68 -10.90 -14.82
C ASP A 88 -16.92 -9.96 -13.63
N SER A 89 -15.90 -9.66 -12.82
CA SER A 89 -16.03 -8.77 -11.67
C SER A 89 -15.65 -7.33 -12.00
N ASP A 90 -16.56 -6.41 -11.70
CA ASP A 90 -16.32 -4.97 -11.68
C ASP A 90 -15.70 -4.58 -10.33
N VAL A 91 -14.65 -3.75 -10.37
CA VAL A 91 -13.87 -3.37 -9.19
C VAL A 91 -13.62 -1.87 -9.17
N ALA A 92 -13.86 -1.26 -8.02
CA ALA A 92 -13.50 0.12 -7.74
C ALA A 92 -12.63 0.20 -6.47
N ILE A 93 -11.53 0.93 -6.57
CA ILE A 93 -10.62 1.19 -5.46
C ILE A 93 -10.45 2.69 -5.30
N SER A 94 -10.71 3.20 -4.10
CA SER A 94 -10.50 4.60 -3.77
C SER A 94 -9.71 4.78 -2.48
N LEU A 95 -9.00 5.90 -2.38
CA LEU A 95 -8.26 6.31 -1.19
C LEU A 95 -8.82 7.65 -0.71
N GLY A 96 -9.64 7.58 0.34
CA GLY A 96 -10.54 8.66 0.71
C GLY A 96 -11.52 8.94 -0.43
N GLN A 97 -11.58 10.21 -0.84
CA GLN A 97 -12.42 10.67 -1.96
C GLN A 97 -11.75 10.50 -3.33
N LYS A 98 -10.49 10.03 -3.38
CA LYS A 98 -9.74 9.93 -4.64
C LYS A 98 -9.91 8.54 -5.25
N PRO A 99 -10.57 8.39 -6.42
CA PRO A 99 -10.59 7.12 -7.14
C PRO A 99 -9.17 6.80 -7.64
N ILE A 100 -8.79 5.53 -7.52
CA ILE A 100 -7.50 5.00 -7.99
C ILE A 100 -7.74 4.09 -9.19
N ILE A 101 -8.68 3.15 -9.09
CA ILE A 101 -9.07 2.23 -10.14
C ILE A 101 -10.60 2.16 -10.19
N GLN A 102 -11.16 2.02 -11.39
CA GLN A 102 -12.57 1.71 -11.61
C GLN A 102 -12.73 0.97 -12.93
N THR A 103 -12.93 -0.35 -12.89
CA THR A 103 -13.06 -1.20 -14.09
C THR A 103 -14.50 -1.25 -14.63
N GLY A 104 -15.49 -0.95 -13.79
CA GLY A 104 -16.90 -0.96 -14.18
C GLY A 104 -17.82 -0.34 -13.12
N ASN A 105 -19.05 -0.86 -12.99
CA ASN A 105 -20.04 -0.38 -12.03
C ASN A 105 -20.00 -1.22 -10.75
N THR A 106 -19.89 -0.56 -9.60
CA THR A 106 -19.83 -1.24 -8.29
C THR A 106 -20.84 -0.69 -7.29
N GLU A 107 -21.84 0.07 -7.75
CA GLU A 107 -22.82 0.72 -6.88
C GLU A 107 -23.66 -0.25 -6.04
N LYS A 108 -23.87 -1.48 -6.54
CA LYS A 108 -24.68 -2.52 -5.89
C LYS A 108 -23.85 -3.61 -5.23
N GLY A 109 -22.55 -3.61 -5.45
CA GLY A 109 -21.65 -4.62 -4.94
C GLY A 109 -21.20 -4.40 -3.49
N THR A 110 -20.37 -5.30 -3.00
CA THR A 110 -19.83 -5.31 -1.65
C THR A 110 -18.69 -4.34 -1.53
N THR A 111 -18.75 -3.49 -0.51
CA THR A 111 -17.71 -2.52 -0.19
C THR A 111 -17.04 -2.84 1.14
N ILE A 112 -15.70 -2.91 1.14
CA ILE A 112 -14.86 -3.02 2.33
C ILE A 112 -14.07 -1.73 2.51
N GLU A 113 -14.12 -1.16 3.71
CA GLU A 113 -13.38 0.05 4.08
C GLU A 113 -12.36 -0.25 5.18
N ARG A 114 -11.15 0.31 5.03
CA ARG A 114 -10.08 0.19 6.03
C ARG A 114 -9.35 1.51 6.22
N ILE A 115 -8.95 1.81 7.46
CA ILE A 115 -8.09 2.98 7.74
C ILE A 115 -6.65 2.60 7.46
N VAL A 116 -6.00 3.37 6.60
CA VAL A 116 -4.59 3.20 6.20
C VAL A 116 -3.81 4.49 6.40
N LEU A 117 -2.48 4.39 6.44
CA LEU A 117 -1.60 5.55 6.34
C LEU A 117 -1.08 5.65 4.91
N VAL A 118 -1.06 6.86 4.37
CA VAL A 118 -0.46 7.17 3.09
C VAL A 118 0.82 7.92 3.36
N GLU A 119 1.95 7.28 3.08
CA GLU A 119 3.28 7.83 3.25
C GLU A 119 3.76 8.51 1.97
N ARG A 120 4.24 9.74 2.11
CA ARG A 120 4.99 10.47 1.09
C ARG A 120 6.38 10.79 1.64
N ARG A 121 7.37 10.71 0.77
CA ARG A 121 8.74 11.17 1.05
C ARG A 121 9.09 12.27 0.07
N THR A 122 9.55 13.38 0.59
CA THR A 122 10.10 14.49 -0.21
C THR A 122 11.58 14.56 0.10
N VAL A 123 12.41 14.69 -0.93
CA VAL A 123 13.86 14.82 -0.75
C VAL A 123 14.16 16.21 -0.18
N GLU A 124 14.90 16.25 0.91
CA GLU A 124 15.40 17.45 1.57
C GLU A 124 16.93 17.40 1.61
N THR A 125 17.55 18.58 1.51
CA THR A 125 19.00 18.73 1.58
C THR A 125 19.37 19.63 2.75
N LEU A 126 20.26 19.14 3.61
CA LEU A 126 20.80 19.86 4.76
C LEU A 126 22.28 20.12 4.53
N ARG A 127 22.68 21.38 4.69
CA ARG A 127 24.08 21.82 4.68
C ARG A 127 24.46 22.27 6.07
N PRO A 128 25.09 21.41 6.89
CA PRO A 128 25.44 21.76 8.25
C PRO A 128 26.48 22.87 8.27
N THR A 129 26.34 23.77 9.23
CA THR A 129 27.46 24.63 9.66
C THR A 129 28.05 23.99 10.91
N PHE A 130 29.25 23.42 10.78
CA PHE A 130 29.92 22.85 11.94
C PHE A 130 30.50 24.00 12.76
N ASN A 131 29.97 24.18 13.97
CA ASN A 131 30.67 24.97 14.99
C ASN A 131 31.65 24.03 15.72
N ARG A 132 32.11 24.39 16.92
CA ARG A 132 33.09 23.62 17.74
C ARG A 132 32.77 22.12 17.92
N ARG A 133 31.62 21.63 17.45
CA ARG A 133 31.24 20.23 17.37
C ARG A 133 30.96 19.86 15.91
N GLN A 134 31.74 18.93 15.36
CA GLN A 134 31.56 18.35 14.02
C GLN A 134 30.37 17.38 13.98
N ALA A 135 29.21 17.81 14.46
CA ALA A 135 28.01 16.98 14.58
C ALA A 135 26.76 17.75 14.13
N VAL A 136 25.82 17.02 13.53
CA VAL A 136 24.55 17.57 13.04
C VAL A 136 23.44 16.57 13.25
N THR A 137 22.29 17.05 13.71
CA THR A 137 21.09 16.22 13.87
C THR A 137 20.13 16.50 12.73
N LEU A 138 19.61 15.44 12.11
CA LEU A 138 18.58 15.57 11.08
C LEU A 138 17.33 16.23 11.71
N PRO A 139 16.74 17.24 11.06
CA PRO A 139 15.51 17.86 11.56
C PRO A 139 14.35 16.87 11.71
N ARG A 140 14.34 15.84 10.85
CA ARG A 140 13.33 14.79 10.83
C ARG A 140 14.01 13.44 10.64
N ARG A 141 13.40 12.41 11.22
CA ARG A 141 13.84 11.01 11.06
C ARG A 141 13.79 10.60 9.58
N ALA A 142 14.80 9.87 9.13
CA ALA A 142 14.83 9.22 7.81
C ALA A 142 15.48 7.83 7.94
N SER A 143 15.10 6.91 7.05
CA SER A 143 15.66 5.54 7.01
C SER A 143 16.97 5.44 6.23
N ASN A 144 17.28 6.46 5.44
CA ASN A 144 18.47 6.54 4.62
C ASN A 144 18.86 8.01 4.44
N ALA A 145 20.13 8.23 4.11
CA ALA A 145 20.63 9.51 3.65
C ALA A 145 21.78 9.29 2.67
N THR A 146 22.00 10.27 1.81
CA THR A 146 23.16 10.38 0.95
C THR A 146 24.04 11.50 1.51
N LEU A 147 25.28 11.15 1.86
CA LEU A 147 26.29 12.07 2.35
C LEU A 147 27.22 12.45 1.20
N HIS A 148 27.28 13.73 0.87
CA HIS A 148 28.32 14.28 0.02
C HIS A 148 29.35 14.96 0.92
N ILE A 149 30.59 14.48 0.87
CA ILE A 149 31.69 14.90 1.74
C ILE A 149 32.79 15.46 0.83
N ASP A 150 33.04 16.76 0.93
CA ASP A 150 34.10 17.46 0.20
C ASP A 150 34.82 18.41 1.15
N PRO A 151 35.75 17.88 1.97
CA PRO A 151 36.45 18.69 2.95
C PRO A 151 37.42 19.66 2.23
N PRO A 152 37.68 20.84 2.82
CA PRO A 152 38.64 21.80 2.29
C PRO A 152 40.07 21.23 2.33
N LEU A 153 41.01 21.94 1.69
CA LEU A 153 42.43 21.59 1.76
C LEU A 153 42.89 21.49 3.23
N GLU A 154 43.81 20.57 3.50
CA GLU A 154 44.36 20.29 4.84
C GLU A 154 43.33 19.78 5.88
N THR A 155 42.11 19.41 5.43
CA THR A 155 41.10 18.76 6.27
C THR A 155 40.80 17.36 5.77
N THR A 156 40.80 16.38 6.68
CA THR A 156 40.55 14.98 6.38
C THR A 156 39.45 14.44 7.27
N VAL A 157 38.38 13.92 6.68
CA VAL A 157 37.30 13.22 7.42
C VAL A 157 37.61 11.73 7.39
N GLU A 158 37.81 11.08 8.54
CA GLU A 158 38.19 9.66 8.57
C GLU A 158 37.01 8.75 8.91
N HIS A 159 36.16 9.19 9.84
CA HIS A 159 34.99 8.44 10.27
C HIS A 159 33.72 9.29 10.20
N VAL A 160 32.62 8.62 9.85
CA VAL A 160 31.27 9.16 10.05
C VAL A 160 30.51 8.20 10.92
N THR A 161 29.96 8.72 12.02
CA THR A 161 29.09 7.95 12.92
C THR A 161 27.68 8.49 12.89
N ALA A 162 26.70 7.61 13.10
CA ALA A 162 25.31 7.94 13.36
C ALA A 162 24.91 7.38 14.72
N ASN A 163 24.50 8.28 15.64
CA ASN A 163 24.11 7.92 17.00
C ASN A 163 25.14 7.03 17.73
N GLY A 164 26.43 7.26 17.47
CA GLY A 164 27.54 6.51 18.07
C GLY A 164 27.96 5.23 17.32
N HIS A 165 27.27 4.86 16.24
CA HIS A 165 27.66 3.73 15.38
C HIS A 165 28.42 4.21 14.14
N VAL A 166 29.54 3.57 13.81
CA VAL A 166 30.32 3.87 12.60
C VAL A 166 29.52 3.47 11.36
N LEU A 167 29.29 4.43 10.46
CA LEU A 167 28.68 4.21 9.15
C LEU A 167 29.73 4.13 8.05
N LEU A 168 30.70 5.04 8.08
CA LEU A 168 31.77 5.15 7.09
C LEU A 168 33.11 5.27 7.81
N SER A 169 34.14 4.67 7.23
CA SER A 169 35.50 4.69 7.76
C SER A 169 36.50 4.59 6.61
N ASN A 170 37.41 5.55 6.50
CA ASN A 170 38.55 5.50 5.59
C ASN A 170 39.73 6.26 6.19
N SER A 171 40.81 5.55 6.53
CA SER A 171 42.03 6.14 7.11
C SER A 171 42.76 7.11 6.18
N SER A 172 42.52 7.03 4.87
CA SER A 172 43.08 7.97 3.89
C SER A 172 42.18 9.19 3.64
N GLY A 173 41.01 9.25 4.28
CA GLY A 173 40.02 10.30 4.13
C GLY A 173 38.81 9.91 3.29
N LEU A 174 37.63 10.37 3.72
CA LEU A 174 36.36 10.27 3.03
C LEU A 174 36.17 11.51 2.16
N LYS A 175 36.04 11.29 0.85
CA LYS A 175 35.70 12.32 -0.14
C LYS A 175 34.81 11.72 -1.22
N GLY A 176 33.72 12.41 -1.57
CA GLY A 176 32.75 11.96 -2.56
C GLY A 176 31.36 11.74 -1.96
N THR A 177 30.59 10.85 -2.58
CA THR A 177 29.18 10.64 -2.25
C THR A 177 28.96 9.22 -1.72
N PHE A 178 28.25 9.10 -0.61
CA PHE A 178 28.02 7.84 0.11
C PHE A 178 26.56 7.69 0.51
N ASP A 179 25.94 6.56 0.14
CA ASP A 179 24.62 6.20 0.62
C ASP A 179 24.74 5.42 1.93
N VAL A 180 24.00 5.87 2.95
CA VAL A 180 24.02 5.26 4.28
C VAL A 180 22.61 4.87 4.73
N THR A 181 22.51 3.70 5.32
CA THR A 181 21.28 3.23 5.97
C THR A 181 21.23 3.76 7.41
N LEU A 182 20.09 4.31 7.80
CA LEU A 182 19.86 4.92 9.09
C LEU A 182 18.82 4.14 9.89
N SER A 183 18.79 4.35 11.20
CA SER A 183 17.74 3.76 12.02
C SER A 183 16.37 4.32 11.63
N SER A 184 15.42 3.43 11.36
CA SER A 184 14.03 3.80 11.15
C SER A 184 13.31 4.15 12.45
N TYR A 185 13.92 4.02 13.62
CA TYR A 185 13.24 4.18 14.92
C TYR A 185 13.58 5.47 15.65
N GLN A 186 14.70 6.11 15.34
CA GLN A 186 15.19 7.29 16.03
C GLN A 186 15.71 8.33 15.05
N THR A 187 15.61 9.61 15.41
CA THR A 187 16.24 10.68 14.62
C THR A 187 17.76 10.51 14.67
N THR A 188 18.42 10.71 13.53
CA THR A 188 19.86 10.52 13.41
C THR A 188 20.62 11.80 13.74
N THR A 189 21.60 11.68 14.64
CA THR A 189 22.70 12.62 14.81
C THR A 189 23.94 12.05 14.15
N PHE A 190 24.38 12.69 13.08
CA PHE A 190 25.67 12.42 12.46
C PHE A 190 26.78 13.11 13.24
N ARG A 191 27.93 12.45 13.33
CA ARG A 191 29.19 13.03 13.76
C ARG A 191 30.27 12.68 12.75
N PHE A 192 31.00 13.69 12.34
CA PHE A 192 32.12 13.60 11.41
C PHE A 192 33.38 13.74 12.23
N GLU A 193 34.25 12.74 12.18
CA GLU A 193 35.55 12.80 12.85
C GLU A 193 36.56 13.26 11.81
N ALA A 194 36.99 14.52 11.94
CA ALA A 194 37.89 15.13 10.99
C ALA A 194 39.11 15.76 11.66
N THR A 195 40.26 15.56 11.04
CA THR A 195 41.50 16.28 11.32
C THR A 195 41.47 17.56 10.50
N GLY A 196 41.18 18.71 11.14
CA GLY A 196 41.01 20.01 10.49
C GLY A 196 39.64 20.65 10.81
N VAL A 197 39.35 21.78 10.15
CA VAL A 197 38.09 22.52 10.33
C VAL A 197 37.14 22.18 9.19
N LEU A 198 35.90 21.79 9.51
CA LEU A 198 34.84 21.61 8.53
C LEU A 198 34.03 22.89 8.42
N ASP A 199 34.10 23.54 7.26
CA ASP A 199 33.35 24.75 6.99
C ASP A 199 31.94 24.44 6.48
N ALA A 200 31.12 25.47 6.34
CA ALA A 200 29.84 25.34 5.65
C ALA A 200 30.05 24.87 4.22
N GLY A 201 29.36 23.80 3.83
CA GLY A 201 29.49 23.19 2.49
C GLY A 201 30.48 22.04 2.39
N SER A 202 31.31 21.77 3.41
CA SER A 202 32.18 20.58 3.44
C SER A 202 31.39 19.26 3.50
N VAL A 203 30.16 19.33 3.98
CA VAL A 203 29.22 18.21 4.01
C VAL A 203 27.87 18.69 3.52
N GLU A 204 27.25 17.90 2.65
CA GLU A 204 25.85 18.00 2.28
C GLU A 204 25.16 16.66 2.58
N ILE A 205 24.00 16.74 3.24
CA ILE A 205 23.23 15.57 3.64
C ILE A 205 21.88 15.63 2.94
N THR A 206 21.65 14.71 2.02
CA THR A 206 20.38 14.57 1.33
C THR A 206 19.59 13.41 1.93
N TYR A 207 18.36 13.65 2.38
CA TYR A 207 17.54 12.66 3.06
C TYR A 207 16.06 12.83 2.68
N ALA A 208 15.25 11.78 2.88
CA ALA A 208 13.85 11.81 2.50
C ALA A 208 12.96 11.39 3.67
N PRO A 209 12.55 12.34 4.55
CA PRO A 209 11.78 12.00 5.74
C PRO A 209 10.35 11.55 5.38
N PRO A 210 9.80 10.53 6.05
CA PRO A 210 8.43 10.09 5.83
C PRO A 210 7.43 11.09 6.41
N ALA A 211 6.41 11.44 5.63
CA ALA A 211 5.22 12.16 6.06
C ALA A 211 4.00 11.28 5.81
N THR A 212 3.21 11.02 6.86
CA THR A 212 2.04 10.13 6.78
C THR A 212 0.75 10.90 6.99
N THR A 213 -0.26 10.54 6.20
CA THR A 213 -1.63 11.06 6.35
C THR A 213 -2.58 9.87 6.45
N LYS A 214 -3.55 9.93 7.37
CA LYS A 214 -4.61 8.90 7.47
C LYS A 214 -5.55 9.03 6.27
N ALA A 215 -5.94 7.89 5.70
CA ALA A 215 -6.96 7.82 4.65
C ALA A 215 -7.80 6.55 4.82
N THR A 216 -8.97 6.51 4.19
CA THR A 216 -9.79 5.30 4.10
C THR A 216 -9.54 4.64 2.76
N LEU A 217 -9.00 3.43 2.75
CA LEU A 217 -8.99 2.58 1.55
C LEU A 217 -10.38 1.96 1.43
N ARG A 218 -11.05 2.21 0.30
CA ARG A 218 -12.32 1.59 -0.06
C ARG A 218 -12.09 0.66 -1.24
N VAL A 219 -12.57 -0.58 -1.11
CA VAL A 219 -12.57 -1.59 -2.15
C VAL A 219 -14.00 -2.04 -2.36
N SER A 220 -14.53 -1.82 -3.56
CA SER A 220 -15.87 -2.22 -3.97
C SER A 220 -15.76 -3.23 -5.10
N VAL A 221 -16.51 -4.33 -5.01
CA VAL A 221 -16.55 -5.41 -6.00
C VAL A 221 -18.01 -5.75 -6.29
N ASP A 222 -18.34 -5.93 -7.57
CA ASP A 222 -19.65 -6.37 -8.07
C ASP A 222 -19.40 -7.50 -9.08
N ALA A 223 -20.04 -8.67 -8.90
CA ALA A 223 -19.81 -9.91 -9.66
C ALA A 223 -21.13 -10.67 -9.86
#